data_AF-A0A5B8KSQ0-F1
#
_entry.id   AF-A0A5B8KSQ0-F1
#
_cell.length_a   1.000
_cell.length_b   1.000
_cell.length_c   1.000
_cell.angle_alpha   90.00
_cell.angle_beta   90.00
_cell.angle_gamma   90.00
#
_symmetry.space_group_name_H-M   'P 1'
#
loop_
_entity.id
_entity.type
_entity.pdbx_description
1 polymer ?
#
loop_
_entity_poly.entity_id
_entity_poly.type
_entity_poly.pdbx_seq_one_letter_code
_entity_poly.pdbx_strand_id
1 'polypeptide(L)'
;MKTIKEIASRLGVMVVIVGTTYGVSAATREEMQRLDEAYPPGSVVVCHSDLPGDGKLSLPTTMISRGKVESKENGHTLFSVSVTWRTPGAKGSDAGDLILTFRMNQRSDEKGLYTLIDPESMAVTMSAAGPAGEEAVLKGFRSRFGGTENFAPYSQTEITEFPAYITRNPGEAPSYCRKEVRDHA
;
A
#
# COMPACT_ATOMS: atom_id res chain seq x y z
N MET A 1 -15.69 36.68 17.75
CA MET A 1 -15.47 37.34 16.43
C MET A 1 -13.98 37.59 16.25
N LYS A 2 -13.28 36.63 15.65
CA LYS A 2 -12.14 36.78 14.74
C LYS A 2 -12.13 35.47 13.94
N THR A 3 -12.00 35.62 12.65
CA THR A 3 -12.86 34.95 11.68
C THR A 3 -12.22 33.69 11.12
N ILE A 4 -13.07 32.70 10.84
CA ILE A 4 -12.83 31.56 9.95
C ILE A 4 -12.42 32.13 8.58
N LYS A 5 -11.12 32.39 8.36
CA LYS A 5 -10.60 32.79 7.03
C LYS A 5 -9.08 32.67 6.79
N GLU A 6 -8.26 32.24 7.75
CA GLU A 6 -6.77 32.30 7.59
C GLU A 6 -6.01 30.99 7.84
N ILE A 7 -6.59 29.84 7.46
CA ILE A 7 -5.82 28.57 7.30
C ILE A 7 -5.76 28.18 5.79
N ALA A 8 -6.01 29.14 4.90
CA ALA A 8 -5.95 28.98 3.44
C ALA A 8 -4.69 29.61 2.81
N SER A 9 -3.68 29.95 3.60
CA SER A 9 -2.45 30.55 3.10
C SER A 9 -1.31 30.12 4.01
N ARG A 10 -0.34 29.36 3.47
CA ARG A 10 1.08 29.25 3.91
C ARG A 10 1.73 27.88 3.73
N LEU A 11 1.56 27.24 2.57
CA LEU A 11 2.60 26.34 2.03
C LEU A 11 2.80 26.64 0.54
N GLY A 12 3.23 27.87 0.28
CA GLY A 12 3.88 28.22 -0.98
C GLY A 12 5.38 27.98 -0.83
N VAL A 13 5.85 26.86 -1.36
CA VAL A 13 7.22 26.76 -1.90
C VAL A 13 7.09 26.02 -3.23
N MET A 14 7.09 26.79 -4.31
CA MET A 14 7.42 26.26 -5.64
C MET A 14 8.90 25.89 -5.62
N VAL A 15 9.20 24.62 -5.91
CA VAL A 15 10.49 24.25 -6.49
C VAL A 15 10.18 23.77 -7.91
N VAL A 16 10.46 24.63 -8.88
CA VAL A 16 10.50 24.25 -10.29
C VAL A 16 11.84 23.57 -10.50
N ILE A 17 11.86 22.24 -10.53
CA ILE A 17 12.97 21.49 -11.09
C ILE A 17 12.61 21.21 -12.55
N VAL A 18 13.12 22.04 -13.47
CA VAL A 18 13.22 21.67 -14.88
C VAL A 18 14.33 20.64 -14.99
N GLY A 19 13.97 19.37 -14.79
CA GLY A 19 14.77 18.23 -15.19
C GLY A 19 14.02 17.55 -16.32
N THR A 20 14.66 17.41 -17.48
CA THR A 20 14.17 16.55 -18.56
C THR A 20 14.15 15.11 -18.07
N THR A 21 13.07 14.70 -17.39
CA THR A 21 12.74 13.29 -17.25
C THR A 21 12.30 12.84 -18.64
N TYR A 22 13.16 12.08 -19.31
CA TYR A 22 12.70 11.14 -20.33
C TYR A 22 11.43 10.47 -19.80
N GLY A 23 10.34 10.58 -20.56
CA GLY A 23 8.99 10.28 -20.11
C GLY A 23 8.89 8.94 -19.42
N VAL A 24 8.81 8.99 -18.10
CA VAL A 24 8.34 7.86 -17.31
C VAL A 24 6.83 8.04 -17.26
N SER A 25 6.14 7.42 -18.20
CA SER A 25 4.69 7.57 -18.30
C SER A 25 4.01 6.80 -17.19
N ALA A 26 3.08 7.47 -16.52
CA ALA A 26 1.96 6.84 -15.85
C ALA A 26 1.41 5.68 -16.70
N ALA A 27 1.12 4.54 -16.08
CA ALA A 27 0.68 3.35 -16.80
C ALA A 27 -0.63 3.61 -17.55
N THR A 28 -0.70 3.19 -18.82
CA THR A 28 -1.96 3.18 -19.58
C THR A 28 -2.86 2.05 -19.13
N ARG A 29 -4.12 2.05 -19.59
CA ARG A 29 -5.07 0.96 -19.35
C ARG A 29 -4.53 -0.38 -19.88
N GLU A 30 -4.00 -0.39 -21.10
CA GLU A 30 -3.49 -1.60 -21.74
C GLU A 30 -2.27 -2.15 -21.01
N GLU A 31 -1.39 -1.26 -20.53
CA GLU A 31 -0.24 -1.62 -19.70
C GLU A 31 -0.68 -2.22 -18.37
N MET A 32 -1.72 -1.65 -17.75
CA MET A 32 -2.27 -2.17 -16.49
C MET A 32 -3.00 -3.50 -16.67
N GLN A 33 -3.69 -3.72 -17.79
CA GLN A 33 -4.26 -5.01 -18.14
C GLN A 33 -3.17 -6.07 -18.31
N ARG A 34 -2.11 -5.73 -19.06
CA ARG A 34 -0.96 -6.62 -19.25
C ARG A 34 -0.22 -6.91 -17.94
N LEU A 35 -0.12 -5.91 -17.07
CA LEU A 35 0.44 -6.05 -15.74
C LEU A 35 -0.42 -7.02 -14.91
N ASP A 36 -1.74 -6.84 -14.90
CA ASP A 36 -2.66 -7.74 -14.20
C ASP A 36 -2.52 -9.19 -14.68
N GLU A 37 -2.47 -9.42 -16.00
CA GLU A 37 -2.25 -10.74 -16.60
C GLU A 37 -0.91 -11.39 -16.18
N ALA A 38 0.12 -10.58 -15.91
CA ALA A 38 1.41 -11.09 -15.44
C ALA A 38 1.38 -11.71 -14.03
N TYR A 39 0.30 -11.46 -13.29
CA TYR A 39 0.01 -12.02 -11.97
C TYR A 39 -1.22 -12.94 -12.01
N PRO A 40 -1.12 -14.14 -12.61
CA PRO A 40 -2.22 -15.13 -12.57
C PRO A 40 -2.42 -15.69 -11.16
N PRO A 41 -3.56 -16.38 -10.89
CA PRO A 41 -3.79 -17.09 -9.63
C PRO A 41 -2.59 -17.91 -9.16
N GLY A 42 -2.30 -17.84 -7.86
CA GLY A 42 -1.12 -18.42 -7.24
C GLY A 42 0.12 -17.50 -7.22
N SER A 43 0.13 -16.43 -8.00
CA SER A 43 1.22 -15.42 -7.95
C SER A 43 1.20 -14.65 -6.62
N VAL A 44 2.36 -14.23 -6.17
CA VAL A 44 2.51 -13.32 -5.01
C VAL A 44 3.13 -12.02 -5.50
N VAL A 45 2.43 -10.92 -5.27
CA VAL A 45 2.96 -9.55 -5.42
C VAL A 45 3.59 -9.16 -4.09
N VAL A 46 4.83 -8.71 -4.12
CA VAL A 46 5.53 -8.17 -2.94
C VAL A 46 5.82 -6.70 -3.19
N CYS A 47 5.25 -5.84 -2.36
CA CYS A 47 5.48 -4.40 -2.37
C CYS A 47 6.29 -3.98 -1.14
N HIS A 48 7.27 -3.11 -1.36
CA HIS A 48 8.15 -2.56 -0.35
C HIS A 48 8.03 -1.04 -0.32
N SER A 49 7.88 -0.46 0.87
CA SER A 49 7.87 0.98 1.05
C SER A 49 8.64 1.36 2.32
N ASP A 50 9.53 2.35 2.19
CA ASP A 50 10.22 2.94 3.33
C ASP A 50 9.44 4.15 3.82
N LEU A 51 8.84 4.03 5.01
CA LEU A 51 8.10 5.11 5.65
C LEU A 51 9.08 5.98 6.43
N PRO A 52 9.27 7.26 6.04
CA PRO A 52 10.20 8.14 6.73
C PRO A 52 9.71 8.43 8.15
N GLY A 53 10.64 8.48 9.10
CA GLY A 53 10.35 8.99 10.44
C GLY A 53 10.14 10.51 10.42
N ASP A 54 9.48 11.04 11.44
CA ASP A 54 9.22 12.48 11.59
C ASP A 54 10.30 13.21 12.43
N GLY A 55 11.34 12.48 12.85
CA GLY A 55 12.40 12.97 13.73
C GLY A 55 11.93 13.28 15.16
N LYS A 56 10.71 12.87 15.54
CA LYS A 56 10.10 13.07 16.85
C LYS A 56 9.60 11.75 17.43
N LEU A 57 8.39 11.36 17.06
CA LEU A 57 7.65 10.23 17.65
C LEU A 57 7.52 9.06 16.68
N SER A 58 7.56 9.33 15.37
CA SER A 58 7.49 8.31 14.33
C SER A 58 8.91 7.89 13.94
N LEU A 59 9.26 6.64 14.26
CA LEU A 59 10.51 6.05 13.81
C LEU A 59 10.41 5.65 12.33
N PRO A 60 11.52 5.72 11.57
CA PRO A 60 11.58 5.13 10.24
C PRO A 60 11.12 3.67 10.29
N THR A 61 10.22 3.31 9.39
CA THR A 61 9.54 2.01 9.40
C THR A 61 9.54 1.45 7.99
N THR A 62 9.97 0.20 7.84
CA THR A 62 9.86 -0.52 6.58
C THR A 62 8.53 -1.24 6.54
N MET A 63 7.74 -0.99 5.49
CA MET A 63 6.47 -1.67 5.23
C MET A 63 6.65 -2.65 4.07
N ILE A 64 6.30 -3.91 4.30
CA ILE A 64 6.29 -4.97 3.28
C ILE A 64 4.87 -5.50 3.16
N SER A 65 4.25 -5.32 2.00
CA SER A 65 2.97 -5.94 1.66
C SER A 65 3.20 -7.15 0.76
N ARG A 66 2.53 -8.26 1.05
CA ARG A 66 2.54 -9.50 0.27
C ARG A 66 1.11 -9.86 -0.07
N GLY A 67 0.72 -9.69 -1.32
CA GLY A 67 -0.60 -10.05 -1.84
C GLY A 67 -0.53 -11.31 -2.69
N LYS A 68 -1.12 -12.41 -2.23
CA LYS A 68 -1.29 -13.62 -3.03
C LYS A 68 -2.59 -13.54 -3.82
N VAL A 69 -2.50 -13.70 -5.14
CA VAL A 69 -3.67 -13.81 -6.02
C VAL A 69 -4.32 -15.17 -5.77
N GLU A 70 -5.52 -15.18 -5.19
CA GLU A 70 -6.26 -16.42 -4.91
C GLU A 70 -7.09 -16.85 -6.12
N SER A 71 -7.84 -15.91 -6.71
CA SER A 71 -8.65 -16.16 -7.90
C SER A 71 -8.85 -14.90 -8.74
N LYS A 72 -9.23 -15.12 -10.00
CA LYS A 72 -9.63 -14.08 -10.96
C LYS A 72 -10.90 -14.53 -11.67
N GLU A 73 -12.02 -13.88 -11.39
CA GLU A 73 -13.34 -14.25 -11.90
C GLU A 73 -14.17 -13.01 -12.20
N ASN A 74 -14.85 -12.98 -13.35
CA ASN A 74 -15.78 -11.89 -13.72
C ASN A 74 -15.20 -10.47 -13.62
N GLY A 75 -13.90 -10.29 -13.89
CA GLY A 75 -13.23 -8.98 -13.77
C GLY A 75 -12.86 -8.57 -12.34
N HIS A 76 -13.03 -9.47 -11.38
CA HIS A 76 -12.60 -9.31 -10.00
C HIS A 76 -11.40 -10.21 -9.70
N THR A 77 -10.45 -9.66 -8.96
CA THR A 77 -9.31 -10.40 -8.42
C THR A 77 -9.43 -10.46 -6.91
N LEU A 78 -9.43 -11.67 -6.35
CA LEU A 78 -9.39 -11.88 -4.92
C LEU A 78 -7.94 -12.09 -4.46
N PHE A 79 -7.53 -11.36 -3.44
CA PHE A 79 -6.23 -11.47 -2.82
C PHE A 79 -6.33 -11.90 -1.36
N SER A 80 -5.36 -12.70 -0.92
CA SER A 80 -4.99 -12.85 0.49
C SER A 80 -3.75 -11.99 0.73
N VAL A 81 -3.85 -11.03 1.64
CA VAL A 81 -2.82 -10.01 1.85
C VAL A 81 -2.26 -10.10 3.26
N SER A 82 -0.95 -9.95 3.38
CA SER A 82 -0.24 -9.72 4.64
C SER A 82 0.61 -8.47 4.51
N VAL A 83 0.51 -7.56 5.48
CA VAL A 83 1.33 -6.34 5.56
C VAL A 83 2.12 -6.41 6.85
N THR A 84 3.43 -6.24 6.75
CA THR A 84 4.36 -6.23 7.87
C THR A 84 4.99 -4.86 7.99
N TRP A 85 4.91 -4.26 9.18
CA TRP A 85 5.65 -3.06 9.53
C TRP A 85 6.77 -3.43 10.47
N ARG A 86 8.00 -3.12 10.05
CA ARG A 86 9.21 -3.33 10.82
C ARG A 86 9.83 -1.99 11.17
N THR A 87 10.04 -1.76 12.46
CA THR A 87 10.58 -0.50 12.98
C THR A 87 11.98 -0.74 13.55
N PRO A 88 13.06 -0.49 12.78
CA PRO A 88 14.42 -0.71 13.25
C PRO A 88 14.75 0.18 14.46
N GLY A 89 15.45 -0.38 15.45
CA GLY A 89 15.98 0.40 16.58
C GLY A 89 14.98 0.70 17.70
N ALA A 90 13.76 0.17 17.65
CA ALA A 90 12.89 0.13 18.82
C ALA A 90 13.59 -0.68 19.95
N LYS A 91 13.97 -0.01 21.04
CA LYS A 91 14.69 -0.62 22.17
C LYS A 91 13.69 -1.25 23.15
N GLY A 92 13.87 -2.54 23.43
CA GLY A 92 13.09 -3.31 24.41
C GLY A 92 12.50 -4.59 23.82
N SER A 93 11.98 -5.47 24.67
CA SER A 93 11.17 -6.65 24.29
C SER A 93 9.88 -6.32 23.52
N ASP A 94 9.64 -5.04 23.25
CA ASP A 94 8.41 -4.47 22.73
C ASP A 94 8.47 -4.15 21.22
N ALA A 95 9.55 -4.53 20.54
CA ALA A 95 9.80 -4.26 19.13
C ALA A 95 9.37 -5.41 18.19
N GLY A 96 8.21 -6.04 18.47
CA GLY A 96 7.66 -7.04 17.55
C GLY A 96 7.25 -6.40 16.23
N ASP A 97 7.45 -7.11 15.11
CA ASP A 97 6.86 -6.71 13.83
C ASP A 97 5.33 -6.61 14.01
N LEU A 98 4.72 -5.52 13.54
CA LEU A 98 3.27 -5.43 13.42
C LEU A 98 2.88 -6.13 12.12
N ILE A 99 1.98 -7.11 12.19
CA ILE A 99 1.48 -7.83 11.02
C ILE A 99 -0.03 -7.65 10.95
N LEU A 100 -0.53 -7.24 9.79
CA LEU A 100 -1.95 -7.21 9.46
C LEU A 100 -2.21 -8.18 8.31
N THR A 101 -3.16 -9.08 8.47
CA THR A 101 -3.63 -9.96 7.38
C THR A 101 -5.08 -9.67 7.04
N PHE A 102 -5.45 -9.74 5.77
CA PHE A 102 -6.83 -9.53 5.30
C PHE A 102 -7.06 -10.12 3.91
N ARG A 103 -8.33 -10.23 3.53
CA ARG A 103 -8.78 -10.48 2.17
C ARG A 103 -9.15 -9.18 1.49
N MET A 104 -8.83 -9.10 0.20
CA MET A 104 -9.02 -7.91 -0.61
C MET A 104 -9.61 -8.30 -1.96
N ASN A 105 -10.69 -7.66 -2.36
CA ASN A 105 -11.26 -7.78 -3.69
C ASN A 105 -10.87 -6.54 -4.49
N GLN A 106 -10.33 -6.76 -5.70
CA GLN A 106 -9.97 -5.69 -6.61
C GLN A 106 -10.74 -5.86 -7.92
N ARG A 107 -11.30 -4.75 -8.42
CA ARG A 107 -11.84 -4.65 -9.78
C ARG A 107 -11.18 -3.48 -10.49
N SER A 108 -11.26 -3.46 -11.81
CA SER A 108 -10.68 -2.39 -12.62
C SER A 108 -11.71 -1.83 -13.60
N ASP A 109 -11.56 -0.55 -13.96
CA ASP A 109 -12.30 0.06 -15.06
C ASP A 109 -11.34 0.75 -16.03
N GLU A 110 -11.85 1.65 -16.86
CA GLU A 110 -11.03 2.37 -17.85
C GLU A 110 -10.04 3.36 -17.22
N LYS A 111 -10.28 3.79 -15.98
CA LYS A 111 -9.57 4.89 -15.33
C LYS A 111 -8.65 4.42 -14.20
N GLY A 112 -8.96 3.28 -13.57
CA GLY A 112 -8.18 2.82 -12.45
C GLY A 112 -8.65 1.52 -11.81
N LEU A 113 -8.11 1.30 -10.62
CA LEU A 113 -8.36 0.16 -9.76
C LEU A 113 -9.28 0.57 -8.62
N TYR A 114 -10.19 -0.32 -8.27
CA TYR A 114 -11.02 -0.20 -7.08
C TYR A 114 -10.71 -1.37 -6.17
N THR A 115 -10.44 -1.06 -4.91
CA THR A 115 -10.01 -2.02 -3.91
C THR A 115 -10.97 -1.99 -2.73
N LEU A 116 -11.53 -3.15 -2.38
CA LEU A 116 -12.37 -3.35 -1.21
C LEU A 116 -11.70 -4.37 -0.28
N ILE A 117 -11.42 -3.96 0.95
CA ILE A 117 -10.89 -4.85 1.99
C ILE A 117 -12.05 -5.37 2.84
N ASP A 118 -12.11 -6.68 3.02
CA ASP A 118 -13.08 -7.33 3.89
C ASP A 118 -12.70 -7.10 5.37
N PRO A 119 -13.43 -6.28 6.13
CA PRO A 119 -13.10 -5.96 7.51
C PRO A 119 -13.18 -7.17 8.46
N GLU A 120 -14.01 -8.17 8.15
CA GLU A 120 -14.17 -9.37 8.99
C GLU A 120 -12.96 -10.29 8.85
N SER A 121 -12.34 -10.31 7.67
CA SER A 121 -11.10 -11.06 7.43
C SER A 121 -9.84 -10.46 8.07
N MET A 122 -9.91 -9.23 8.59
CA MET A 122 -8.76 -8.56 9.18
C MET A 122 -8.33 -9.23 10.49
N ALA A 123 -7.03 -9.50 10.63
CA ALA A 123 -6.41 -9.94 11.87
C ALA A 123 -5.06 -9.24 12.08
N VAL A 124 -4.73 -8.93 13.33
CA VAL A 124 -3.49 -8.27 13.73
C VAL A 124 -2.67 -9.20 14.60
N THR A 125 -1.36 -9.18 14.40
CA THR A 125 -0.38 -9.77 15.33
C THR A 125 0.66 -8.72 15.68
N MET A 126 0.83 -8.48 16.97
CA MET A 126 1.80 -7.55 17.53
C MET A 126 2.16 -8.06 18.93
N SER A 127 3.04 -9.06 19.00
CA SER A 127 3.30 -9.84 20.22
C SER A 127 3.72 -8.98 21.42
N ALA A 128 4.37 -7.85 21.17
CA ALA A 128 4.76 -6.86 22.18
C ALA A 128 3.58 -6.17 22.89
N ALA A 129 2.43 -6.06 22.23
CA ALA A 129 1.28 -5.29 22.72
C ALA A 129 0.34 -6.09 23.63
N GLY A 130 0.46 -7.42 23.57
CA GLY A 130 -0.53 -8.34 24.11
C GLY A 130 -1.92 -8.24 23.46
N PRO A 131 -2.87 -9.09 23.85
CA PRO A 131 -4.16 -9.22 23.19
C PRO A 131 -5.00 -7.94 23.14
N ALA A 132 -5.00 -7.16 24.24
CA ALA A 132 -5.75 -5.90 24.30
C ALA A 132 -5.18 -4.83 23.34
N GLY A 133 -3.85 -4.80 23.17
CA GLY A 133 -3.19 -3.92 22.22
C GLY A 133 -3.49 -4.32 20.77
N GLU A 134 -3.45 -5.63 20.47
CA GLU A 134 -3.82 -6.16 19.15
C GLU A 134 -5.28 -5.82 18.79
N GLU A 135 -6.22 -5.97 19.73
CA GLU A 135 -7.63 -5.63 19.51
C GLU A 135 -7.82 -4.12 19.22
N ALA A 136 -7.14 -3.25 19.99
CA ALA A 136 -7.19 -1.81 19.77
C ALA A 136 -6.65 -1.42 18.39
N VAL A 137 -5.54 -2.01 17.97
CA VAL A 137 -4.92 -1.78 16.65
C VAL A 137 -5.82 -2.31 15.53
N LEU A 138 -6.38 -3.52 15.68
CA LEU A 138 -7.31 -4.10 14.72
C LEU A 138 -8.56 -3.23 14.52
N LYS A 139 -9.12 -2.68 15.61
CA LYS A 139 -10.25 -1.74 15.53
C LYS A 139 -9.88 -0.49 14.73
N GLY A 140 -8.66 0.03 14.91
CA GLY A 140 -8.13 1.14 14.12
C GLY A 140 -8.05 0.82 12.63
N PHE A 141 -7.50 -0.35 12.26
CA PHE A 141 -7.42 -0.80 10.87
C PHE A 141 -8.81 -0.97 10.24
N ARG A 142 -9.75 -1.61 10.95
CA ARG A 142 -11.12 -1.78 10.48
C ARG A 142 -11.81 -0.44 10.23
N SER A 143 -11.65 0.51 11.15
CA SER A 143 -12.25 1.85 10.98
C SER A 143 -11.65 2.64 9.83
N ARG A 144 -10.37 2.44 9.50
CA ARG A 144 -9.67 3.21 8.47
C ARG A 144 -9.83 2.61 7.07
N PHE A 145 -9.79 1.29 6.96
CA PHE A 145 -9.68 0.58 5.69
C PHE A 145 -10.85 -0.36 5.39
N GLY A 146 -11.68 -0.66 6.39
CA GLY A 146 -12.75 -1.64 6.28
C GLY A 146 -13.99 -1.10 5.56
N GLY A 147 -14.58 -1.93 4.71
CA GLY A 147 -15.96 -1.75 4.24
C GLY A 147 -16.20 -0.61 3.25
N THR A 148 -15.16 0.09 2.82
CA THR A 148 -15.26 1.13 1.77
C THR A 148 -14.34 0.79 0.62
N GLU A 149 -14.86 0.94 -0.60
CA GLU A 149 -14.10 0.75 -1.82
C GLU A 149 -13.21 1.98 -2.08
N ASN A 150 -11.92 1.76 -2.32
CA ASN A 150 -10.92 2.80 -2.56
C ASN A 150 -10.50 2.80 -4.03
N PHE A 151 -10.57 3.95 -4.68
CA PHE A 151 -10.16 4.15 -6.07
C PHE A 151 -8.71 4.64 -6.17
N ALA A 152 -7.92 4.00 -7.02
CA ALA A 152 -6.58 4.43 -7.40
C ALA A 152 -6.48 4.54 -8.94
N PRO A 153 -6.28 5.73 -9.51
CA PRO A 153 -6.14 5.90 -10.95
C PRO A 153 -4.83 5.26 -11.45
N TYR A 154 -4.84 4.76 -12.69
CA TYR A 154 -3.64 4.16 -13.29
C TYR A 154 -2.45 5.11 -13.39
N SER A 155 -2.70 6.43 -13.37
CA SER A 155 -1.65 7.43 -13.33
C SER A 155 -0.80 7.42 -12.07
N GLN A 156 -1.21 6.70 -11.03
CA GLN A 156 -0.40 6.48 -9.83
C GLN A 156 0.50 5.25 -9.94
N THR A 157 0.40 4.48 -11.03
CA THR A 157 1.26 3.32 -11.28
C THR A 157 2.29 3.65 -12.34
N GLU A 158 3.52 3.23 -12.10
CA GLU A 158 4.67 3.37 -12.99
C GLU A 158 5.29 2.00 -13.19
N ILE A 159 5.25 1.44 -14.40
CA ILE A 159 5.93 0.17 -14.69
C ILE A 159 7.42 0.46 -14.88
N THR A 160 8.25 -0.16 -14.05
CA THR A 160 9.71 0.06 -14.07
C THR A 160 10.40 -1.03 -14.89
N GLU A 161 10.25 -2.28 -14.45
CA GLU A 161 10.78 -3.47 -15.12
C GLU A 161 9.68 -4.52 -15.15
N PHE A 162 9.09 -4.84 -16.30
CA PHE A 162 7.92 -5.73 -16.32
C PHE A 162 8.22 -7.13 -15.70
N PRO A 163 7.41 -7.63 -14.73
CA PRO A 163 6.13 -7.07 -14.25
C PRO A 163 6.22 -6.26 -12.93
N ALA A 164 7.40 -5.78 -12.54
CA ALA A 164 7.60 -4.84 -11.44
C ALA A 164 7.15 -3.41 -11.78
N TYR A 165 6.69 -2.71 -10.76
CA TYR A 165 6.10 -1.37 -10.86
C TYR A 165 6.23 -0.60 -9.54
N ILE A 166 6.01 0.71 -9.58
CA ILE A 166 5.92 1.58 -8.41
C ILE A 166 4.50 2.11 -8.31
N THR A 167 3.92 2.13 -7.12
CA THR A 167 2.71 2.90 -6.82
C THR A 167 3.07 4.21 -6.11
N ARG A 168 2.43 5.31 -6.51
CA ARG A 168 2.68 6.67 -6.02
C ARG A 168 1.37 7.32 -5.56
N ASN A 169 0.82 6.82 -4.46
CA ASN A 169 -0.39 7.37 -3.88
C ASN A 169 -0.11 8.77 -3.28
N PRO A 170 -0.95 9.78 -3.54
CA PRO A 170 -0.77 11.11 -2.98
C PRO A 170 -0.74 11.11 -1.45
N GLY A 171 0.33 11.69 -0.88
CA GLY A 171 0.49 11.77 0.59
C GLY A 171 1.05 10.50 1.24
N GLU A 172 1.36 9.46 0.47
CA GLU A 172 1.98 8.23 0.95
C GLU A 172 3.40 8.07 0.40
N ALA A 173 4.22 7.26 1.07
CA ALA A 173 5.52 6.89 0.54
C ALA A 173 5.34 5.98 -0.69
N PRO A 174 6.14 6.14 -1.76
CA PRO A 174 6.10 5.24 -2.90
C PRO A 174 6.30 3.77 -2.48
N SER A 175 5.60 2.85 -3.14
CA SER A 175 5.79 1.41 -2.92
C SER A 175 6.31 0.75 -4.19
N TYR A 176 7.46 0.09 -4.09
CA TYR A 176 8.02 -0.71 -5.18
C TYR A 176 7.48 -2.14 -5.10
N CYS A 177 6.77 -2.57 -6.13
CA CYS A 177 6.09 -3.85 -6.21
C CYS A 177 6.73 -4.74 -7.27
N ARG A 178 6.88 -6.04 -6.97
CA ARG A 178 7.36 -7.05 -7.91
C ARG A 178 6.72 -8.40 -7.67
N LYS A 179 6.81 -9.27 -8.65
CA LYS A 179 6.46 -10.69 -8.51
C LYS A 179 7.49 -11.39 -7.63
N GLU A 180 7.01 -12.14 -6.65
CA GLU A 180 7.87 -13.04 -5.88
C GLU A 180 8.41 -14.13 -6.81
N VAL A 181 9.75 -14.20 -6.88
CA VAL A 181 10.44 -15.34 -7.47
C VAL A 181 10.62 -16.36 -6.37
N ARG A 182 10.04 -17.55 -6.52
CA ARG A 182 10.38 -18.67 -5.66
C ARG A 182 11.71 -19.21 -6.17
N ASP A 183 12.79 -18.99 -5.43
CA ASP A 183 14.00 -19.78 -5.64
C ASP A 183 13.64 -21.23 -5.30
N HIS A 184 13.65 -22.10 -6.32
CA HIS A 184 13.64 -23.53 -6.08
C HIS A 184 14.99 -23.89 -5.47
N ALA A 185 15.04 -23.94 -4.14
CA ALA A 185 16.08 -24.66 -3.41
C ALA A 185 15.81 -26.17 -3.49
#